data_AF-A0A7J9YLS1-F1
#
_entry.id   AF-A0A7J9YLS1-F1
#
_cell.length_a   1.000
_cell.length_b   1.000
_cell.length_c   1.000
_cell.angle_alpha   90.00
_cell.angle_beta   90.00
_cell.angle_gamma   90.00
#
_symmetry.space_group_name_H-M   'P 1'
#
loop_
_entity.id
_entity.type
_entity.pdbx_description
1 polymer ?
#
loop_
_entity_poly.entity_id
_entity_poly.type
_entity_poly.pdbx_seq_one_letter_code
_entity_poly.pdbx_strand_id
1 'polypeptide(L)'
;MSGEPLFGSFLVGLPRQTVDWNFFALGIPTASPIASPIASRGMNIRWGFEEDDEWDDPDGEGESTTESDESITGQDRDGIVTVAVNEAGDVVSVRLAGDWKNSVDPRALHTSVVDATNAATMHALAVQVEQVDMTGQPESGTGVQSSTSEYSERGDSMPITKEDAMRLVDTASADLERYLTQASTIIDAPVTTTSAGGHVTVSGRQRQVLDVSIDTNWVGDVRYTEIESELLDALTGFSTQSSLGELAQGPQSAAITELMSLASDPQALVRRIRRARES
;
A
#
# COMPACT_ATOMS: atom_id res chain seq x y z
N MET A 1 -30.78 58.51 -19.93
CA MET A 1 -30.15 58.01 -18.69
C MET A 1 -30.19 56.50 -18.77
N SER A 2 -29.10 55.94 -19.30
CA SER A 2 -28.88 54.51 -19.50
C SER A 2 -28.16 53.94 -18.28
N GLY A 3 -28.49 52.70 -17.92
CA GLY A 3 -27.73 51.92 -16.94
C GLY A 3 -27.64 50.48 -17.42
N GLU A 4 -26.54 50.15 -18.08
CA GLU A 4 -26.13 48.78 -18.39
C GLU A 4 -25.53 48.11 -17.15
N PRO A 5 -25.77 46.81 -16.91
CA PRO A 5 -24.97 46.03 -15.99
C PRO A 5 -23.76 45.41 -16.70
N LEU A 6 -22.56 45.70 -16.17
CA LEU A 6 -21.28 45.11 -16.55
C LEU A 6 -21.20 43.64 -16.07
N PHE A 7 -21.18 42.70 -17.01
CA PHE A 7 -20.73 41.33 -16.75
C PHE A 7 -19.19 41.28 -16.78
N GLY A 8 -18.58 41.21 -15.60
CA GLY A 8 -17.15 40.98 -15.43
C GLY A 8 -16.79 39.53 -15.75
N SER A 9 -15.93 39.34 -16.74
CA SER A 9 -15.30 38.06 -17.07
C SER A 9 -14.23 37.72 -16.02
N PHE A 10 -14.40 36.62 -15.29
CA PHE A 10 -13.33 36.01 -14.50
C PHE A 10 -12.68 34.87 -15.30
N LEU A 11 -11.55 35.18 -15.94
CA LEU A 11 -10.60 34.20 -16.45
C LEU A 11 -9.70 33.79 -15.29
N VAL A 12 -9.96 32.64 -14.68
CA VAL A 12 -9.05 31.99 -13.73
C VAL A 12 -7.99 31.24 -14.54
N GLY A 13 -6.78 31.79 -14.61
CA GLY A 13 -5.61 31.12 -15.15
C GLY A 13 -5.07 30.11 -14.14
N LEU A 14 -5.18 28.83 -14.45
CA LEU A 14 -4.46 27.77 -13.75
C LEU A 14 -3.00 27.77 -14.24
N PRO A 15 -1.99 27.81 -13.34
CA PRO A 15 -0.62 27.55 -13.75
C PRO A 15 -0.45 26.06 -14.07
N ARG A 16 -0.01 25.76 -15.30
CA ARG A 16 0.54 24.46 -15.65
C ARG A 16 1.85 24.27 -14.87
N GLN A 17 1.84 23.42 -13.85
CA GLN A 17 3.07 22.93 -13.26
C GLN A 17 3.67 21.89 -14.19
N THR A 18 4.82 22.22 -14.77
CA THR A 18 5.70 21.29 -15.47
C THR A 18 6.44 20.49 -14.40
N VAL A 19 6.12 19.20 -14.26
CA VAL A 19 6.91 18.28 -13.42
C VAL A 19 8.19 17.96 -14.18
N ASP A 20 9.31 18.47 -13.67
CA ASP A 20 10.66 18.21 -14.18
C ASP A 20 11.19 16.92 -13.53
N TRP A 21 11.28 15.84 -14.33
CA TRP A 21 11.69 14.49 -13.90
C TRP A 21 13.21 14.26 -13.98
N ASN A 22 14.03 15.30 -13.91
CA ASN A 22 15.48 15.18 -14.01
C ASN A 22 16.16 15.17 -12.63
N PHE A 23 16.11 14.03 -11.94
CA PHE A 23 17.04 13.75 -10.82
C PHE A 23 17.37 12.25 -10.73
N PHE A 24 18.20 11.76 -11.66
CA PHE A 24 19.04 10.57 -11.46
C PHE A 24 20.43 10.84 -12.04
N ALA A 25 21.25 11.56 -11.28
CA ALA A 25 22.69 11.56 -11.48
C ALA A 25 23.29 10.41 -10.65
N LEU A 26 23.53 9.28 -11.32
CA LEU A 26 24.26 8.13 -10.78
C LEU A 26 25.71 8.54 -10.47
N GLY A 27 26.02 8.72 -9.18
CA GLY A 27 27.38 8.77 -8.67
C GLY A 27 27.77 7.39 -8.14
N ILE A 28 28.56 6.65 -8.91
CA ILE A 28 29.16 5.37 -8.49
C ILE A 28 30.33 5.67 -7.53
N PRO A 29 30.32 5.23 -6.26
CA PRO A 29 31.52 5.30 -5.42
C PRO A 29 32.51 4.19 -5.80
N THR A 30 33.73 4.61 -6.09
CA THR A 30 34.91 3.76 -6.32
C THR A 30 35.33 3.04 -5.04
N ALA A 31 35.39 1.71 -5.07
CA ALA A 31 35.92 0.88 -4.00
C ALA A 31 37.44 1.09 -3.83
N SER A 32 37.89 1.26 -2.59
CA SER A 32 39.30 1.20 -2.20
C SER A 32 39.61 -0.16 -1.57
N PRO A 33 40.77 -0.79 -1.84
CA PRO A 33 41.12 -2.09 -1.30
C PRO A 33 41.73 -1.97 0.12
N ILE A 34 41.19 -2.72 1.07
CA ILE A 34 41.78 -2.95 2.39
C ILE A 34 42.75 -4.13 2.27
N ALA A 35 44.04 -3.88 2.49
CA ALA A 35 45.05 -4.90 2.72
C ALA A 35 45.31 -5.00 4.23
N SER A 36 45.26 -6.21 4.80
CA SER A 36 45.95 -6.54 6.06
C SER A 36 46.33 -8.02 6.11
N PRO A 37 47.46 -8.36 6.77
CA PRO A 37 48.14 -9.64 6.61
C PRO A 37 47.67 -10.72 7.59
N ILE A 38 47.56 -11.96 7.09
CA ILE A 38 47.36 -13.18 7.88
C ILE A 38 48.70 -13.58 8.50
N ALA A 39 48.85 -13.38 9.81
CA ALA A 39 49.92 -13.99 10.59
C ALA A 39 49.44 -15.33 11.16
N SER A 40 50.01 -16.42 10.64
CA SER A 40 49.87 -17.76 11.18
C SER A 40 50.52 -17.86 12.57
N ARG A 41 49.78 -18.38 13.56
CA ARG A 41 50.39 -18.85 14.81
C ARG A 41 49.66 -20.07 15.38
N GLY A 42 50.31 -21.22 15.18
CA GLY A 42 50.47 -22.34 16.10
C GLY A 42 49.30 -22.79 16.97
N MET A 43 48.72 -23.92 16.59
CA MET A 43 48.01 -24.84 17.46
C MET A 43 48.88 -25.27 18.66
N ASN A 44 48.29 -25.25 19.86
CA ASN A 44 48.67 -26.12 20.97
C ASN A 44 47.38 -26.53 21.68
N ILE A 45 46.85 -27.70 21.31
CA ILE A 45 45.72 -28.34 21.99
C ILE A 45 46.31 -29.13 23.16
N ARG A 46 46.06 -28.65 24.38
CA ARG A 46 46.35 -29.36 25.63
C ARG A 46 45.01 -29.85 26.20
N TRP A 47 44.79 -31.15 26.10
CA TRP A 47 43.70 -31.84 26.79
C TRP A 47 43.99 -31.90 28.29
N GLY A 48 43.12 -31.32 29.09
CA GLY A 48 43.09 -31.46 30.55
C GLY A 48 41.63 -31.46 30.98
N PHE A 49 41.14 -32.65 31.34
CA PHE A 49 39.85 -32.86 31.97
C PHE A 49 40.00 -32.48 33.44
N GLU A 50 39.24 -31.48 33.89
CA GLU A 50 38.93 -31.23 35.29
C GLU A 50 37.42 -31.02 35.35
N GLU A 51 36.75 -31.97 36.01
CA GLU A 51 35.34 -31.94 36.38
C GLU A 51 35.11 -30.81 37.40
N ASP A 52 33.85 -30.41 37.56
CA ASP A 52 33.30 -29.43 38.51
C ASP A 52 33.22 -27.98 38.00
N ASP A 53 32.08 -27.62 37.41
CA ASP A 53 31.07 -26.87 38.16
C ASP A 53 29.82 -26.63 37.31
N GLU A 54 28.76 -27.30 37.75
CA GLU A 54 27.35 -27.06 37.47
C GLU A 54 26.99 -25.60 37.79
N TRP A 55 26.98 -24.75 36.78
CA TRP A 55 26.37 -23.42 36.86
C TRP A 55 25.19 -23.36 35.89
N ASP A 56 24.01 -23.07 36.44
CA ASP A 56 22.80 -22.68 35.74
C ASP A 56 23.11 -21.88 34.47
N ASP A 57 22.76 -22.43 33.31
CA ASP A 57 22.62 -21.67 32.07
C ASP A 57 21.26 -20.93 32.12
N PRO A 58 21.21 -19.60 32.30
CA PRO A 58 20.09 -18.80 31.82
C PRO A 58 20.31 -18.38 30.36
N ASP A 59 21.01 -19.18 29.56
CA ASP A 59 21.00 -19.03 28.10
C ASP A 59 19.79 -19.78 27.54
N GLY A 60 18.61 -19.30 27.97
CA GLY A 60 17.43 -19.37 27.12
C GLY A 60 17.74 -18.52 25.89
N GLU A 61 18.43 -19.12 24.92
CA GLU A 61 18.25 -18.79 23.52
C GLU A 61 16.75 -18.78 23.32
N GLY A 62 16.15 -17.59 23.40
CA GLY A 62 14.81 -17.35 22.95
C GLY A 62 14.86 -17.64 21.46
N GLU A 63 14.62 -18.91 21.10
CA GLU A 63 14.02 -19.27 19.83
C GLU A 63 12.85 -18.31 19.67
N SER A 64 13.11 -17.22 18.96
CA SER A 64 12.10 -16.31 18.43
C SER A 64 11.38 -17.11 17.36
N THR A 65 10.62 -18.09 17.81
CA THR A 65 9.63 -18.83 17.06
C THR A 65 8.45 -17.90 16.93
N THR A 66 8.62 -16.86 16.12
CA THR A 66 7.49 -16.23 15.46
C THR A 66 7.61 -16.71 14.03
N GLU A 67 6.68 -17.57 13.64
CA GLU A 67 6.35 -17.86 12.25
C GLU A 67 6.56 -16.58 11.47
N SER A 68 7.55 -16.62 10.57
CA SER A 68 7.90 -15.48 9.74
C SER A 68 6.78 -15.30 8.74
N ASP A 69 5.70 -14.65 9.16
CA ASP A 69 4.95 -13.81 8.23
C ASP A 69 6.01 -12.97 7.53
N GLU A 70 6.09 -13.13 6.20
CA GLU A 70 7.11 -12.54 5.34
C GLU A 70 6.94 -11.02 5.37
N SER A 71 7.47 -10.42 6.44
CA SER A 71 7.33 -9.00 6.72
C SER A 71 8.45 -8.25 6.01
N ILE A 72 8.05 -7.22 5.29
CA ILE A 72 8.93 -6.39 4.49
C ILE A 72 9.29 -5.19 5.34
N THR A 73 10.59 -4.95 5.51
CA THR A 73 11.06 -3.89 6.40
C THR A 73 11.54 -2.67 5.60
N GLY A 74 11.26 -1.50 6.16
CA GLY A 74 11.83 -0.22 5.78
C GLY A 74 12.51 0.41 6.98
N GLN A 75 13.62 1.09 6.73
CA GLN A 75 14.42 1.74 7.76
C GLN A 75 14.71 3.17 7.31
N ASP A 76 14.74 4.10 8.25
CA ASP A 76 15.18 5.45 7.96
C ASP A 76 16.68 5.49 7.65
N ARG A 77 17.15 6.62 7.12
CA ARG A 77 18.53 6.79 6.69
C ARG A 77 19.56 6.55 7.79
N ASP A 78 19.22 6.93 9.03
CA ASP A 78 20.14 6.87 10.17
C ASP A 78 19.99 5.59 10.99
N GLY A 79 19.05 4.71 10.61
CA GLY A 79 18.83 3.44 11.25
C GLY A 79 18.12 3.49 12.61
N ILE A 80 17.47 4.60 12.89
CA ILE A 80 16.81 4.93 14.15
C ILE A 80 15.42 4.31 14.25
N VAL A 81 14.70 4.25 13.13
CA VAL A 81 13.33 3.72 13.04
C VAL A 81 13.31 2.60 12.01
N THR A 82 12.77 1.45 12.42
CA THR A 82 12.48 0.34 11.53
C THR A 82 10.98 0.09 11.54
N VAL A 83 10.36 0.07 10.36
CA VAL A 83 8.94 -0.24 10.18
C VAL A 83 8.84 -1.53 9.37
N ALA A 84 8.04 -2.48 9.87
CA ALA A 84 7.72 -3.70 9.12
C ALA A 84 6.27 -3.63 8.62
N VAL A 85 6.08 -4.00 7.36
CA VAL A 85 4.77 -4.11 6.71
C VAL A 85 4.55 -5.53 6.20
N ASN A 86 3.29 -5.94 6.06
CA ASN A 86 2.93 -7.17 5.37
C ASN A 86 3.00 -6.98 3.84
N GLU A 87 2.77 -8.06 3.08
CA GLU A 87 2.70 -7.98 1.61
C GLU A 87 1.64 -6.99 1.11
N ALA A 88 0.55 -6.79 1.84
CA ALA A 88 -0.49 -5.83 1.49
C ALA A 88 -0.08 -4.38 1.74
N GLY A 89 1.06 -4.12 2.39
CA GLY A 89 1.54 -2.79 2.79
C GLY A 89 0.92 -2.25 4.08
N ASP A 90 0.28 -3.10 4.88
CA ASP A 90 -0.23 -2.74 6.20
C ASP A 90 0.87 -2.88 7.26
N VAL A 91 0.96 -1.92 8.17
CA VAL A 91 2.02 -1.85 9.17
C VAL A 91 1.77 -2.90 10.27
N VAL A 92 2.76 -3.76 10.52
CA VAL A 92 2.70 -4.83 11.54
C VAL A 92 3.59 -4.56 12.74
N SER A 93 4.70 -3.83 12.57
CA SER A 93 5.52 -3.40 13.71
C SER A 93 6.29 -2.12 13.45
N VAL A 94 6.58 -1.40 14.52
CA VAL A 94 7.47 -0.24 14.56
C VAL A 94 8.49 -0.49 15.65
N ARG A 95 9.77 -0.28 15.35
CA ARG A 95 10.88 -0.41 16.31
C ARG A 95 11.77 0.81 16.27
N LEU A 96 12.14 1.29 17.45
CA LEU A 96 13.12 2.35 17.64
C LEU A 96 14.46 1.74 18.08
N ALA A 97 15.57 2.31 17.62
CA ALA A 97 16.89 1.98 18.15
C ALA A 97 16.92 2.26 19.67
N GLY A 98 17.49 1.34 20.46
CA GLY A 98 17.45 1.45 21.93
C GLY A 98 18.09 2.73 22.49
N ASP A 99 19.00 3.35 21.74
CA ASP A 99 19.72 4.57 22.06
C ASP A 99 19.27 5.78 21.25
N TRP A 100 18.12 5.72 20.55
CA TRP A 100 17.68 6.77 19.63
C TRP A 100 17.66 8.18 20.24
N LYS A 101 17.31 8.31 21.52
CA LYS A 101 17.29 9.60 22.25
C LYS A 101 18.65 10.29 22.31
N ASN A 102 19.75 9.54 22.17
CA ASN A 102 21.10 10.07 22.15
C ASN A 102 21.56 10.46 20.74
N SER A 103 20.90 9.92 19.72
CA SER A 103 21.29 10.06 18.31
C SER A 103 20.45 11.09 17.56
N VAL A 104 19.18 11.26 17.95
CA VAL A 104 18.22 12.14 17.26
C VAL A 104 17.47 13.01 18.28
N ASP A 105 17.30 14.28 17.92
CA ASP A 105 16.42 15.19 18.67
C ASP A 105 14.98 14.64 18.64
N PRO A 106 14.27 14.48 19.77
CA PRO A 106 12.85 14.12 19.81
C PRO A 106 11.97 14.87 18.81
N ARG A 107 12.30 16.13 18.51
CA ARG A 107 11.59 16.96 17.53
C ARG A 107 11.77 16.50 16.08
N ALA A 108 12.83 15.78 15.78
CA ALA A 108 13.14 15.25 14.44
C ALA A 108 12.68 13.80 14.24
N LEU A 109 12.22 13.11 15.30
CA LEU A 109 11.77 11.71 15.23
C LEU A 109 10.70 11.48 14.16
N HIS A 110 9.80 12.46 13.96
CA HIS A 110 8.76 12.37 12.95
C HIS A 110 9.31 12.15 11.53
N THR A 111 10.43 12.80 11.18
CA THR A 111 11.04 12.66 9.85
C THR A 111 11.53 11.24 9.63
N SER A 112 12.23 10.66 10.61
CA SER A 112 12.68 9.26 10.54
C SER A 112 11.50 8.28 10.42
N VAL A 113 10.38 8.54 11.11
CA VAL A 113 9.18 7.69 10.97
C VAL A 113 8.59 7.77 9.56
N VAL A 114 8.48 8.98 8.99
CA VAL A 114 8.00 9.17 7.61
C VAL A 114 8.91 8.43 6.61
N ASP A 115 10.23 8.59 6.75
CA ASP A 115 11.21 7.96 5.87
C ASP A 115 11.15 6.43 5.96
N ALA A 116 11.18 5.87 7.17
CA ALA A 116 11.12 4.42 7.39
C ALA A 116 9.82 3.82 6.87
N THR A 117 8.68 4.49 7.11
CA THR A 117 7.37 4.02 6.64
C THR A 117 7.30 4.03 5.12
N ASN A 118 7.70 5.14 4.48
CA ASN A 118 7.67 5.23 3.02
C ASN A 118 8.67 4.25 2.37
N ALA A 119 9.82 4.00 2.99
CA ALA A 119 10.75 2.96 2.54
C ALA A 119 10.11 1.56 2.61
N ALA A 120 9.42 1.23 3.71
CA ALA A 120 8.75 -0.06 3.88
C ALA A 120 7.64 -0.24 2.83
N THR A 121 6.82 0.78 2.61
CA THR A 121 5.75 0.78 1.60
C THR A 121 6.31 0.63 0.18
N MET A 122 7.40 1.33 -0.16
CA MET A 122 8.04 1.18 -1.47
C MET A 122 8.61 -0.23 -1.68
N HIS A 123 9.21 -0.83 -0.65
CA HIS A 123 9.67 -2.21 -0.73
C HIS A 123 8.51 -3.20 -0.91
N ALA A 124 7.40 -3.00 -0.19
CA ALA A 124 6.20 -3.83 -0.37
C ALA A 124 5.63 -3.74 -1.79
N LEU A 125 5.58 -2.53 -2.36
CA LEU A 125 5.16 -2.32 -3.75
C LEU A 125 6.11 -3.00 -4.75
N ALA A 126 7.42 -2.94 -4.52
CA ALA A 126 8.39 -3.62 -5.37
C ALA A 126 8.17 -5.15 -5.38
N VAL A 127 7.94 -5.75 -4.21
CA VAL A 127 7.63 -7.18 -4.08
C VAL A 127 6.32 -7.53 -4.81
N GLN A 128 5.26 -6.71 -4.64
CA GLN A 128 3.98 -6.94 -5.34
C GLN A 128 4.14 -6.90 -6.87
N VAL A 129 4.93 -5.96 -7.41
CA VAL A 129 5.17 -5.86 -8.85
C VAL A 129 5.92 -7.08 -9.39
N GLU A 130 6.92 -7.57 -8.65
CA GLU A 130 7.66 -8.79 -9.02
C GLU A 130 6.76 -10.04 -9.02
N GLN A 131 5.82 -10.16 -8.07
CA GLN A 131 4.87 -11.29 -8.01
C GLN A 131 3.86 -11.29 -9.16
N VAL A 132 3.41 -10.12 -9.63
CA VAL A 132 2.48 -10.02 -10.78
C VAL A 132 3.14 -10.49 -12.08
N ASP A 133 4.42 -10.17 -12.29
CA ASP A 133 5.15 -10.62 -13.48
C ASP A 133 5.39 -12.14 -13.47
N MET A 134 5.55 -12.76 -12.30
CA MET A 134 5.73 -14.22 -12.16
C MET A 134 4.43 -15.01 -12.36
N THR A 135 3.28 -14.44 -12.00
CA THR A 135 1.97 -15.08 -12.15
C THR A 135 1.32 -14.85 -13.53
N GLY A 136 1.94 -14.03 -14.38
CA GLY A 136 1.51 -13.73 -15.76
C GLY A 136 1.67 -14.88 -16.77
N GLN A 137 2.05 -16.08 -16.35
CA GLN A 137 1.96 -17.26 -17.20
C GLN A 137 0.47 -17.66 -17.32
N PRO A 138 -0.12 -17.77 -18.52
CA PRO A 138 -1.54 -18.06 -18.68
C PRO A 138 -1.79 -19.51 -18.27
N GLU A 139 -2.02 -19.73 -16.98
CA GLU A 139 -2.58 -20.98 -16.51
C GLU A 139 -3.97 -21.10 -17.13
N SER A 140 -4.09 -22.09 -18.01
CA SER A 140 -5.32 -22.40 -18.72
C SER A 140 -6.41 -22.70 -17.70
N GLY A 141 -7.36 -21.76 -17.60
CA GLY A 141 -8.72 -21.91 -17.11
C GLY A 141 -9.01 -23.16 -16.25
N THR A 142 -8.75 -23.07 -14.96
CA THR A 142 -9.39 -23.93 -13.96
C THR A 142 -10.64 -23.23 -13.45
N GLY A 143 -11.74 -23.59 -14.11
CA GLY A 143 -13.15 -23.38 -13.76
C GLY A 143 -13.47 -22.51 -12.55
N VAL A 144 -13.90 -21.28 -12.83
CA VAL A 144 -14.91 -20.62 -12.00
C VAL A 144 -16.15 -21.50 -12.05
N GLN A 145 -16.37 -22.27 -10.98
CA GLN A 145 -17.68 -22.83 -10.69
C GLN A 145 -18.64 -21.65 -10.62
N SER A 146 -19.46 -21.51 -11.66
CA SER A 146 -20.62 -20.64 -11.65
C SER A 146 -21.43 -21.00 -10.42
N SER A 147 -21.39 -20.13 -9.41
CA SER A 147 -22.44 -20.04 -8.42
C SER A 147 -23.70 -19.78 -9.23
N THR A 148 -24.51 -20.82 -9.41
CA THR A 148 -25.83 -20.75 -10.01
C THR A 148 -26.63 -19.73 -9.20
N SER A 149 -26.62 -18.47 -9.64
CA SER A 149 -27.60 -17.49 -9.21
C SER A 149 -28.96 -17.99 -9.72
N GLU A 150 -29.79 -18.47 -8.79
CA GLU A 150 -31.23 -18.75 -8.97
C GLU A 150 -32.05 -17.48 -9.31
N TYR A 151 -31.45 -16.47 -9.94
CA TYR A 151 -32.08 -15.21 -10.34
C TYR A 151 -32.32 -15.11 -11.86
N SER A 152 -31.98 -16.13 -12.67
CA SER A 152 -32.09 -16.03 -14.14
C SER A 152 -33.39 -16.55 -14.77
N GLU A 153 -34.36 -17.07 -14.03
CA GLU A 153 -35.62 -17.57 -14.64
C GLU A 153 -36.74 -16.51 -14.78
N ARG A 154 -36.49 -15.24 -14.41
CA ARG A 154 -37.42 -14.11 -14.66
C ARG A 154 -36.74 -12.90 -15.32
N GLY A 155 -35.80 -13.16 -16.22
CA GLY A 155 -35.25 -12.15 -17.12
C GLY A 155 -35.89 -12.29 -18.50
N ASP A 156 -36.78 -11.37 -18.80
CA ASP A 156 -37.47 -11.19 -20.08
C ASP A 156 -36.57 -11.51 -21.28
N SER A 157 -36.96 -12.50 -22.08
CA SER A 157 -36.24 -13.00 -23.24
C SER A 157 -36.45 -12.09 -24.46
N MET A 158 -36.27 -10.79 -24.28
CA MET A 158 -36.42 -9.80 -25.34
C MET A 158 -35.20 -9.82 -26.27
N PRO A 159 -35.39 -9.76 -27.59
CA PRO A 159 -34.29 -9.56 -28.53
C PRO A 159 -33.59 -8.23 -28.24
N ILE A 160 -32.27 -8.25 -28.09
CA ILE A 160 -31.49 -7.02 -27.99
C ILE A 160 -31.40 -6.40 -29.39
N THR A 161 -32.02 -5.24 -29.58
CA THR A 161 -31.90 -4.49 -30.83
C THR A 161 -30.54 -3.80 -30.91
N LYS A 162 -30.17 -3.30 -32.10
CA LYS A 162 -28.95 -2.50 -32.25
C LYS A 162 -29.02 -1.25 -31.38
N GLU A 163 -30.20 -0.64 -31.30
CA GLU A 163 -30.51 0.52 -30.48
C GLU A 163 -30.35 0.21 -28.98
N ASP A 164 -30.81 -0.95 -28.52
CA ASP A 164 -30.61 -1.38 -27.12
C ASP A 164 -29.14 -1.62 -26.80
N ALA A 165 -28.37 -2.21 -27.72
CA ALA A 165 -26.94 -2.42 -27.55
C ALA A 165 -26.17 -1.09 -27.48
N MET A 166 -26.51 -0.11 -28.33
CA MET A 166 -25.91 1.23 -28.26
C MET A 166 -26.29 1.94 -26.96
N ARG A 167 -27.56 1.88 -26.53
CA ARG A 167 -28.01 2.44 -25.25
C ARG A 167 -27.29 1.80 -24.07
N LEU A 168 -27.06 0.49 -24.09
CA LEU A 168 -26.35 -0.23 -23.03
C LEU A 168 -24.88 0.24 -22.94
N VAL A 169 -24.19 0.39 -24.08
CA VAL A 169 -22.83 0.92 -24.13
C VAL A 169 -22.78 2.36 -23.61
N ASP A 170 -23.67 3.23 -24.06
CA ASP A 170 -23.72 4.63 -23.59
C ASP A 170 -23.98 4.70 -22.08
N THR A 171 -24.86 3.85 -21.55
CA THR A 171 -25.15 3.76 -20.12
C THR A 171 -23.94 3.26 -19.33
N ALA A 172 -23.27 2.21 -19.82
CA ALA A 172 -22.07 1.68 -19.18
C ALA A 172 -20.90 2.69 -19.20
N SER A 173 -20.71 3.42 -20.30
CA SER A 173 -19.71 4.49 -20.40
C SER A 173 -20.00 5.62 -19.42
N ALA A 174 -21.26 6.09 -19.33
CA ALA A 174 -21.65 7.13 -18.39
C ALA A 174 -21.48 6.70 -16.92
N ASP A 175 -21.79 5.43 -16.60
CA ASP A 175 -21.58 4.88 -15.27
C ASP A 175 -20.09 4.75 -14.92
N LEU A 176 -19.26 4.35 -15.89
CA LEU A 176 -17.82 4.28 -15.71
C LEU A 176 -17.22 5.67 -15.47
N GLU A 177 -17.61 6.68 -16.25
CA GLU A 177 -17.16 8.06 -16.04
C GLU A 177 -17.57 8.60 -14.66
N ARG A 178 -18.80 8.29 -14.22
CA ARG A 178 -19.27 8.65 -12.88
C ARG A 178 -18.44 7.97 -11.79
N TYR A 179 -18.19 6.66 -11.94
CA TYR A 179 -17.34 5.91 -11.02
C TYR A 179 -15.91 6.46 -10.99
N LEU A 180 -15.29 6.75 -12.14
CA LEU A 180 -13.94 7.32 -12.20
C LEU A 180 -13.87 8.69 -11.52
N THR A 181 -14.90 9.52 -11.67
CA THR A 181 -15.01 10.83 -11.00
C THR A 181 -15.17 10.69 -9.49
N GLN A 182 -15.97 9.72 -9.03
CA GLN A 182 -16.13 9.42 -7.61
C GLN A 182 -14.83 8.84 -7.03
N ALA A 183 -14.21 7.91 -7.76
CA ALA A 183 -12.95 7.29 -7.40
C ALA A 183 -11.84 8.34 -7.25
N SER A 184 -11.68 9.26 -8.22
CA SER A 184 -10.65 10.31 -8.12
C SER A 184 -10.86 11.21 -6.90
N THR A 185 -12.11 11.51 -6.56
CA THR A 185 -12.44 12.36 -5.40
C THR A 185 -12.08 11.67 -4.08
N ILE A 186 -12.27 10.34 -3.99
CA ILE A 186 -11.95 9.55 -2.79
C ILE A 186 -10.44 9.27 -2.71
N ILE A 187 -9.80 8.96 -3.84
CA ILE A 187 -8.37 8.63 -3.94
C ILE A 187 -7.48 9.82 -3.55
N ASP A 188 -7.89 11.05 -3.85
CA ASP A 188 -7.10 12.26 -3.57
C ASP A 188 -7.37 12.86 -2.18
N ALA A 189 -8.34 12.33 -1.44
CA ALA A 189 -8.67 12.83 -0.11
C ALA A 189 -7.53 12.53 0.89
N PRO A 190 -7.04 13.53 1.63
CA PRO A 190 -6.10 13.27 2.72
C PRO A 190 -6.79 12.48 3.82
N VAL A 191 -6.11 11.44 4.30
CA VAL A 191 -6.51 10.66 5.47
C VAL A 191 -5.67 11.14 6.64
N THR A 192 -6.32 11.35 7.78
CA THR A 192 -5.66 11.69 9.04
C THR A 192 -6.16 10.74 10.12
N THR A 193 -5.22 10.14 10.84
CA THR A 193 -5.51 9.24 11.95
C THR A 193 -4.68 9.63 13.16
N THR A 194 -5.27 9.53 14.34
CA THR A 194 -4.62 9.82 15.62
C THR A 194 -4.61 8.54 16.44
N SER A 195 -3.49 8.28 17.12
CA SER A 195 -3.35 7.16 18.05
C SER A 195 -4.36 7.26 19.20
N ALA A 196 -4.64 6.13 19.84
CA ALA A 196 -5.57 6.03 20.97
C ALA A 196 -5.18 6.95 22.14
N GLY A 197 -3.89 7.12 22.42
CA GLY A 197 -3.37 8.05 23.43
C GLY A 197 -3.42 9.52 23.02
N GLY A 198 -3.64 9.82 21.73
CA GLY A 198 -3.70 11.20 21.23
C GLY A 198 -2.33 11.87 21.04
N HIS A 199 -1.24 11.12 21.19
CA HIS A 199 0.13 11.66 21.14
C HIS A 199 0.75 11.63 19.74
N VAL A 200 0.24 10.76 18.87
CA VAL A 200 0.72 10.60 17.50
C VAL A 200 -0.44 10.87 16.55
N THR A 201 -0.23 11.73 15.56
CA THR A 201 -1.14 11.92 14.44
C THR A 201 -0.41 11.69 13.14
N VAL A 202 -0.94 10.81 12.30
CA VAL A 202 -0.41 10.50 10.97
C VAL A 202 -1.35 11.08 9.93
N SER A 203 -0.81 11.73 8.91
CA SER A 203 -1.58 12.12 7.74
C SER A 203 -0.88 11.77 6.44
N GLY A 204 -1.68 11.48 5.42
CA GLY A 204 -1.16 11.01 4.15
C GLY A 204 -2.24 10.77 3.11
N ARG A 205 -1.83 10.14 2.00
CA ARG A 205 -2.70 9.80 0.86
C ARG A 205 -2.22 8.50 0.24
N GLN A 206 -3.14 7.65 -0.21
CA GLN A 206 -2.81 6.44 -0.98
C GLN A 206 -1.73 5.58 -0.30
N ARG A 207 -1.81 5.39 1.03
CA ARG A 207 -0.81 4.69 1.86
C ARG A 207 0.59 5.33 1.91
N GLN A 208 0.81 6.46 1.25
CA GLN A 208 1.99 7.29 1.44
C GLN A 208 1.78 8.21 2.65
N VAL A 209 2.67 8.10 3.63
CA VAL A 209 2.68 8.99 4.78
C VAL A 209 3.35 10.31 4.36
N LEU A 210 2.65 11.42 4.56
CA LEU A 210 3.12 12.76 4.21
C LEU A 210 3.60 13.54 5.43
N ASP A 211 2.93 13.35 6.57
CA ASP A 211 3.26 14.02 7.82
C ASP A 211 2.96 13.11 9.02
N VAL A 212 3.83 13.20 10.02
CA VAL A 212 3.64 12.59 11.33
C VAL A 212 3.86 13.67 12.36
N SER A 213 2.84 13.96 13.15
CA SER A 213 2.94 14.87 14.29
C SER A 213 3.04 14.05 15.56
N ILE A 214 4.06 14.34 16.37
CA ILE A 214 4.31 13.65 17.63
C ILE A 214 4.39 14.70 18.74
N ASP A 215 3.68 14.49 19.85
CA ASP A 215 3.81 15.37 21.02
C ASP A 215 5.22 15.25 21.64
N THR A 216 6.00 16.30 21.42
CA THR A 216 7.41 16.35 21.84
C THR A 216 7.59 16.34 23.36
N ASN A 217 6.61 16.83 24.13
CA ASN A 217 6.72 16.81 25.58
C ASN A 217 6.56 15.37 26.09
N TRP A 218 5.60 14.66 25.54
CA TRP A 218 5.35 13.26 25.85
C TRP A 218 6.54 12.37 25.46
N VAL A 219 7.06 12.49 24.24
CA VAL A 219 8.22 11.70 23.75
C VAL A 219 9.45 11.80 24.65
N GLY A 220 9.69 12.98 25.22
CA GLY A 220 10.81 13.22 26.13
C GLY A 220 10.76 12.32 27.37
N ASP A 221 9.56 12.13 27.91
CA ASP A 221 9.34 11.55 29.25
C ASP A 221 8.99 10.06 29.23
N VAL A 222 8.45 9.54 28.12
CA VAL A 222 8.00 8.13 28.05
C VAL A 222 9.08 7.13 27.63
N ARG A 223 8.77 5.85 27.84
CA ARG A 223 9.59 4.71 27.41
C ARG A 223 9.45 4.50 25.90
N TYR A 224 10.50 4.04 25.25
CA TYR A 224 10.49 3.81 23.80
C TYR A 224 9.40 2.82 23.36
N THR A 225 9.11 1.78 24.16
CA THR A 225 8.04 0.81 23.86
C THR A 225 6.66 1.45 23.79
N GLU A 226 6.42 2.52 24.56
CA GLU A 226 5.17 3.27 24.53
C GLU A 226 5.07 4.12 23.27
N ILE A 227 6.20 4.69 22.84
CA ILE A 227 6.33 5.41 21.57
C ILE A 227 6.05 4.48 20.40
N GLU A 228 6.69 3.30 20.39
CA GLU A 228 6.47 2.27 19.38
C GLU A 228 5.00 1.85 19.29
N SER A 229 4.32 1.65 20.43
CA SER A 229 2.90 1.26 20.43
C SER A 229 1.97 2.36 19.87
N GLU A 230 2.21 3.63 20.20
CA GLU A 230 1.38 4.74 19.70
C GLU A 230 1.65 5.02 18.22
N LEU A 231 2.90 4.88 17.77
CA LEU A 231 3.26 4.95 16.35
C LEU A 231 2.60 3.82 15.56
N LEU A 232 2.68 2.58 16.07
CA LEU A 232 2.06 1.42 15.45
C LEU A 232 0.54 1.58 15.35
N ASP A 233 -0.12 2.03 16.42
CA ASP A 233 -1.56 2.25 16.43
C ASP A 233 -2.00 3.30 15.40
N ALA A 234 -1.34 4.47 15.38
CA ALA A 234 -1.66 5.52 14.40
C ALA A 234 -1.40 5.08 12.95
N LEU A 235 -0.30 4.37 12.69
CA LEU A 235 0.04 3.86 11.36
C LEU A 235 -0.88 2.73 10.89
N THR A 236 -1.30 1.85 11.81
CA THR A 236 -2.29 0.79 11.53
C THR A 236 -3.66 1.40 11.20
N GLY A 237 -4.08 2.40 11.97
CA GLY A 237 -5.32 3.13 11.69
C GLY A 237 -5.24 3.88 10.35
N PHE A 238 -4.11 4.52 10.05
CA PHE A 238 -3.87 5.19 8.78
C PHE A 238 -3.90 4.22 7.59
N SER A 239 -3.23 3.07 7.68
CA SER A 239 -3.21 2.06 6.60
C SER A 239 -4.60 1.46 6.37
N THR A 240 -5.35 1.19 7.45
CA THR A 240 -6.74 0.71 7.38
C THR A 240 -7.65 1.73 6.67
N GLN A 241 -7.59 3.00 7.05
CA GLN A 241 -8.40 4.06 6.44
C GLN A 241 -7.94 4.44 5.03
N SER A 242 -6.66 4.31 4.73
CA SER A 242 -6.08 4.53 3.40
C SER A 242 -6.27 3.35 2.46
N SER A 243 -6.65 2.18 2.98
CA SER A 243 -6.96 1.03 2.14
C SER A 243 -8.22 1.34 1.33
N LEU A 244 -8.10 1.21 0.02
CA LEU A 244 -9.16 1.45 -0.97
C LEU A 244 -10.25 0.36 -0.93
N GLY A 245 -10.57 -0.20 0.23
CA GLY A 245 -11.42 -1.39 0.39
C GLY A 245 -12.78 -1.29 -0.31
N GLU A 246 -13.34 -0.08 -0.41
CA GLU A 246 -14.59 0.16 -1.16
C GLU A 246 -14.36 0.34 -2.67
N LEU A 247 -13.22 0.86 -3.09
CA LEU A 247 -12.89 1.06 -4.51
C LEU A 247 -12.38 -0.23 -5.18
N ALA A 248 -11.76 -1.14 -4.43
CA ALA A 248 -11.31 -2.44 -4.91
C ALA A 248 -12.46 -3.33 -5.44
N GLN A 249 -13.70 -3.07 -5.01
CA GLN A 249 -14.87 -3.81 -5.50
C GLN A 249 -15.32 -3.41 -6.92
N GLY A 250 -14.67 -2.39 -7.51
CA GLY A 250 -15.01 -1.89 -8.84
C GLY A 250 -16.38 -1.23 -8.93
N PRO A 251 -16.76 -0.70 -10.10
CA PRO A 251 -18.08 -0.13 -10.31
C PRO A 251 -19.16 -1.22 -10.28
N GLN A 252 -19.97 -1.24 -9.22
CA GLN A 252 -21.15 -2.13 -9.12
C GLN A 252 -22.34 -1.53 -9.88
N SER A 253 -22.26 -1.51 -11.21
CA SER A 253 -23.35 -1.05 -12.10
C SER A 253 -24.00 -2.23 -12.82
N ALA A 254 -25.34 -2.27 -12.85
CA ALA A 254 -26.09 -3.30 -13.54
C ALA A 254 -25.77 -3.35 -15.05
N ALA A 255 -25.50 -2.20 -15.68
CA ALA A 255 -25.10 -2.11 -17.08
C ALA A 255 -23.71 -2.70 -17.33
N ILE A 256 -22.76 -2.47 -16.43
CA ILE A 256 -21.41 -3.06 -16.50
C ILE A 256 -21.48 -4.57 -16.27
N THR A 257 -22.28 -5.04 -15.31
CA THR A 257 -22.53 -6.47 -15.08
C THR A 257 -23.17 -7.13 -16.30
N GLU A 258 -24.14 -6.47 -16.93
CA GLU A 258 -24.78 -6.98 -18.14
C GLU A 258 -23.81 -7.01 -19.33
N LEU A 259 -22.98 -5.98 -19.51
CA LEU A 259 -21.96 -5.92 -20.56
C LEU A 259 -20.89 -7.01 -20.35
N MET A 260 -20.41 -7.18 -19.13
CA MET A 260 -19.47 -8.26 -18.76
C MET A 260 -20.09 -9.65 -18.98
N SER A 261 -21.37 -9.84 -18.65
CA SER A 261 -22.12 -11.07 -18.91
C SER A 261 -22.24 -11.36 -20.42
N LEU A 262 -22.52 -10.34 -21.23
CA LEU A 262 -22.58 -10.46 -22.69
C LEU A 262 -21.22 -10.71 -23.35
N ALA A 263 -20.14 -10.13 -22.79
CA ALA A 263 -18.77 -10.35 -23.27
C ALA A 263 -18.23 -11.74 -22.91
N SER A 264 -18.61 -12.26 -21.74
CA SER A 264 -18.20 -13.59 -21.26
C SER A 264 -18.99 -14.74 -21.89
N ASP A 265 -20.19 -14.50 -22.45
CA ASP A 265 -20.90 -15.46 -23.32
C ASP A 265 -21.20 -14.86 -24.72
N PRO A 266 -20.22 -14.88 -25.64
CA PRO A 266 -20.40 -14.43 -27.02
C PRO A 266 -21.49 -15.21 -27.76
N GLN A 267 -21.75 -16.46 -27.37
CA GLN A 267 -22.75 -17.32 -28.02
C GLN A 267 -24.17 -16.97 -27.57
N ALA A 268 -24.38 -16.52 -26.34
CA ALA A 268 -25.66 -15.96 -25.89
C ALA A 268 -25.98 -14.65 -26.61
N LEU A 269 -24.98 -13.78 -26.81
CA LEU A 269 -25.11 -12.54 -27.58
C LEU A 269 -25.55 -12.84 -29.03
N VAL A 270 -24.84 -13.73 -29.73
CA VAL A 270 -25.18 -14.11 -31.12
C VAL A 270 -26.58 -14.70 -31.22
N ARG A 271 -26.99 -15.52 -30.23
CA ARG A 271 -28.34 -16.09 -30.14
C ARG A 271 -29.42 -15.01 -29.93
N ARG A 272 -29.14 -13.95 -29.16
CA ARG A 272 -30.05 -12.80 -28.98
C ARG A 272 -30.14 -11.93 -30.23
N ILE A 273 -29.02 -11.61 -30.87
CA ILE A 273 -28.96 -10.81 -32.11
C ILE A 273 -29.70 -11.53 -33.25
N ARG A 274 -29.54 -12.86 -33.37
CA ARG A 274 -30.22 -13.63 -34.42
C ARG A 274 -31.75 -13.54 -34.27
N ARG A 275 -32.28 -13.65 -33.05
CA ARG A 275 -33.72 -13.50 -32.78
C ARG A 275 -34.24 -12.10 -33.08
N ALA A 276 -33.46 -11.06 -32.80
CA ALA A 276 -33.82 -9.66 -33.10
C ALA A 276 -33.97 -9.38 -34.60
N ARG A 277 -33.31 -10.18 -35.44
CA ARG A 277 -33.37 -10.05 -36.91
C ARG A 277 -34.56 -10.81 -37.52
N GLU A 278 -35.13 -11.76 -36.79
CA GLU A 278 -36.23 -12.61 -37.23
C GLU A 278 -37.61 -12.07 -36.81
N SER A 279 -37.64 -11.06 -35.92
CA SER A 279 -38.83 -10.28 -35.53
C SER A 279 -38.97 -9.01 -36.35
#